data_AF-A0A2M6ZQH8-F1
#
_entry.id   AF-A0A2M6ZQH8-F1
#
_cell.length_a   1.000
_cell.length_b   1.000
_cell.length_c   1.000
_cell.angle_alpha   90.00
_cell.angle_beta   90.00
_cell.angle_gamma   90.00
#
_symmetry.space_group_name_H-M   'P 1'
#
loop_
_entity.id
_entity.type
_entity.pdbx_description
1 polymer ?
#
loop_
_entity_poly.entity_id
_entity_poly.type
_entity_poly.pdbx_seq_one_letter_code
_entity_poly.pdbx_strand_id
1 'polypeptide(L)'
;IYKWLKQNCEEEVSSKLTDEQFYYRTRKKGFGPFKRELWSLSDNTKATLMSELSRTFDMMFKKLEIENSKKLVDEHVKIVKVPHKLIP
;
A
#
# COMPACT_ATOMS: atom_id res chain seq x y z
N ILE A 1 7.80 -4.95 12.87
CA ILE A 1 6.79 -5.63 12.01
C ILE A 1 7.14 -7.10 11.74
N TYR A 2 8.19 -7.46 11.00
CA TYR A 2 8.46 -8.88 10.65
C TYR A 2 8.61 -9.84 11.85
N LYS A 3 9.30 -9.41 12.91
CA LYS A 3 9.37 -10.17 14.17
C LYS A 3 7.97 -10.43 14.77
N TRP A 4 7.11 -9.41 14.76
CA TRP A 4 5.74 -9.53 15.25
C TRP A 4 4.94 -10.51 14.39
N LEU A 5 5.07 -10.47 13.05
CA LEU A 5 4.42 -11.41 12.15
C LEU A 5 4.82 -12.86 12.43
N LYS A 6 6.13 -13.12 12.61
CA LYS A 6 6.63 -14.47 12.95
C LYS A 6 6.02 -15.01 14.24
N GLN A 7 5.85 -14.14 15.25
CA GLN A 7 5.34 -14.54 16.57
C GLN A 7 3.81 -14.65 16.62
N ASN A 8 3.09 -13.79 15.88
CA ASN A 8 1.64 -13.63 16.03
C ASN A 8 0.84 -14.20 14.85
N CYS A 9 1.52 -14.71 13.82
CA CYS A 9 0.89 -15.36 12.67
C CYS A 9 1.47 -16.75 12.41
N GLU A 10 2.13 -17.37 13.40
CA GLU A 10 2.76 -18.69 13.29
C GLU A 10 1.76 -19.77 12.86
N GLU A 11 0.50 -19.67 13.28
CA GLU A 11 -0.58 -20.58 12.87
C GLU A 11 -0.87 -20.57 11.36
N GLU A 12 -0.43 -19.55 10.63
CA GLU A 12 -0.52 -19.49 9.16
C GLU A 12 0.67 -20.16 8.45
N VAL A 13 1.68 -20.57 9.21
CA VAL A 13 2.81 -21.36 8.69
C VAL A 13 2.31 -22.77 8.41
N SER A 14 2.54 -23.24 7.20
CA SER A 14 2.30 -24.65 6.82
C SER A 14 3.55 -25.19 6.14
N SER A 15 3.75 -26.51 6.17
CA SER A 15 4.93 -27.17 5.60
C SER A 15 5.14 -26.93 4.10
N LYS A 16 4.14 -26.37 3.40
CA LYS A 16 4.19 -26.05 1.96
C LYS A 16 4.47 -24.58 1.67
N LEU A 17 4.62 -23.73 2.68
CA LEU A 17 4.74 -22.28 2.53
C LEU A 17 6.21 -21.85 2.69
N THR A 18 6.77 -21.15 1.70
CA THR A 18 8.10 -20.52 1.86
C THR A 18 8.02 -19.30 2.77
N ASP A 19 9.17 -18.86 3.30
CA ASP A 19 9.26 -17.64 4.11
C ASP A 19 8.71 -16.40 3.36
N GLU A 20 9.02 -16.26 2.07
CA GLU A 20 8.53 -15.16 1.25
C GLU A 20 7.01 -15.21 1.09
N GLN A 21 6.46 -16.40 0.86
CA GLN A 21 5.01 -16.58 0.73
C GLN A 21 4.30 -16.31 2.06
N PHE A 22 4.89 -16.73 3.18
CA PHE A 22 4.41 -16.42 4.51
C PHE A 22 4.32 -14.91 4.75
N TYR A 23 5.40 -14.17 4.50
CA TYR A 23 5.39 -12.72 4.69
C TYR A 23 4.47 -12.02 3.71
N TYR A 24 4.43 -12.46 2.45
CA TYR A 24 3.51 -11.93 1.47
C TYR A 24 2.07 -12.09 1.95
N ARG A 25 1.68 -13.27 2.42
CA ARG A 25 0.32 -13.55 2.91
C ARG A 25 -0.03 -12.71 4.14
N THR A 26 0.86 -12.67 5.14
CA THR A 26 0.59 -12.06 6.45
C THR A 26 0.83 -10.53 6.49
N ARG A 27 1.46 -9.94 5.47
CA ARG A 27 1.87 -8.52 5.43
C ARG A 27 0.83 -7.53 5.94
N LYS A 28 -0.46 -7.73 5.59
CA LYS A 28 -1.53 -6.79 5.95
C LYS A 28 -1.87 -6.82 7.44
N LYS A 29 -1.70 -7.96 8.12
CA LYS A 29 -1.92 -8.10 9.57
C LYS A 29 -0.90 -7.29 10.36
N GLY A 30 0.32 -7.17 9.82
CA GLY A 30 1.40 -6.39 10.40
C GLY A 30 1.13 -4.89 10.52
N PHE A 31 0.15 -4.34 9.81
CA PHE A 31 -0.19 -2.91 9.94
C PHE A 31 -1.00 -2.58 11.19
N GLY A 32 -1.82 -3.51 11.67
CA GLY A 32 -2.72 -3.26 12.82
C GLY A 32 -1.97 -2.83 14.09
N PRO A 33 -1.05 -3.65 14.60
CA PRO A 33 -0.32 -3.36 15.84
C PRO A 33 0.52 -2.08 15.78
N PHE A 34 1.05 -1.76 14.60
CA PHE A 34 1.95 -0.63 14.38
C PHE A 34 1.21 0.61 13.83
N LYS A 35 -0.13 0.56 13.74
CA LYS A 35 -0.93 1.61 13.08
C LYS A 35 -0.65 2.97 13.72
N ARG A 36 -0.77 3.08 15.05
CA ARG A 36 -0.54 4.37 15.74
C ARG A 36 0.83 4.95 15.42
N GLU A 37 1.89 4.17 15.55
CA GLU A 37 3.27 4.61 15.30
C GLU A 37 3.45 5.08 13.85
N LEU A 38 2.90 4.34 12.88
CA LEU A 38 2.95 4.70 11.46
C LEU A 38 2.20 6.01 11.18
N TRP A 39 1.04 6.23 11.79
CA TRP A 39 0.26 7.47 11.64
C TRP A 39 0.91 8.66 12.36
N SER A 40 1.62 8.39 13.44
CA SER A 40 2.32 9.37 14.28
C SER A 40 3.76 9.65 13.84
N LEU A 41 4.20 9.18 12.66
CA LEU A 41 5.50 9.54 12.10
C LEU A 41 5.64 11.06 11.95
N SER A 42 6.87 11.56 12.16
CA SER A 42 7.19 12.97 12.01
C SER A 42 6.93 13.48 10.58
N ASP A 43 6.62 14.75 10.44
CA ASP A 43 6.36 15.35 9.13
C ASP A 43 7.58 15.28 8.21
N ASN A 44 8.78 15.42 8.76
CA ASN A 44 10.02 15.23 8.01
C ASN A 44 10.15 13.80 7.46
N THR A 45 9.87 12.79 8.27
CA THR A 45 9.86 11.38 7.80
C THR A 45 8.81 11.16 6.72
N LYS A 46 7.60 11.71 6.90
CA LYS A 46 6.53 11.61 5.91
C LYS A 46 6.92 12.27 4.59
N ALA A 47 7.52 13.46 4.63
CA ALA A 47 7.96 14.18 3.43
C ALA A 47 8.98 13.36 2.62
N THR A 48 10.00 12.79 3.28
CA THR A 48 10.99 11.94 2.62
C THR A 48 10.34 10.71 1.97
N LEU A 49 9.44 10.02 2.69
CA LEU A 49 8.73 8.87 2.15
C LEU A 49 7.87 9.24 0.93
N MET A 50 7.16 10.36 0.98
CA MET A 50 6.32 10.84 -0.13
C MET A 50 7.15 11.22 -1.35
N SER A 51 8.34 11.81 -1.16
CA SER A 51 9.26 12.13 -2.25
C SER A 51 9.72 10.87 -2.99
N GLU A 52 10.16 9.84 -2.26
CA GLU A 52 10.62 8.58 -2.87
C GLU A 52 9.47 7.81 -3.56
N LEU A 53 8.29 7.79 -2.95
CA LEU A 53 7.10 7.22 -3.58
C LEU A 53 6.74 7.96 -4.86
N SER A 54 6.71 9.30 -4.83
CA SER A 54 6.40 10.13 -6.01
C SER A 54 7.36 9.86 -7.15
N ARG A 55 8.67 9.77 -6.86
CA ARG A 55 9.70 9.42 -7.85
C ARG A 55 9.48 8.04 -8.45
N THR A 56 9.09 7.06 -7.63
CA THR A 56 8.83 5.69 -8.09
C THR A 56 7.62 5.65 -9.02
N PHE A 57 6.53 6.32 -8.67
CA PHE A 57 5.33 6.39 -9.52
C PHE A 57 5.60 7.15 -10.82
N ASP A 58 6.31 8.28 -10.77
CA ASP A 58 6.73 9.03 -11.96
C ASP A 58 7.52 8.14 -12.93
N MET A 59 8.50 7.40 -12.43
CA MET A 59 9.25 6.43 -13.23
C MET A 59 8.32 5.37 -13.86
N MET A 60 7.37 4.82 -13.10
CA MET A 60 6.43 3.81 -13.61
C MET A 60 5.51 4.40 -14.69
N PHE A 61 4.99 5.61 -14.50
CA PHE A 61 4.11 6.27 -15.47
C PHE A 61 4.84 6.58 -16.77
N LYS A 62 6.10 7.00 -16.70
CA LYS A 62 6.96 7.18 -17.88
C LYS A 62 7.22 5.88 -18.63
N LYS A 63 7.57 4.81 -17.90
CA LYS A 63 7.80 3.48 -18.50
C LYS A 63 6.56 2.88 -19.17
N LEU A 64 5.38 3.27 -18.71
CA LEU A 64 4.10 2.84 -19.26
C LEU A 64 3.53 3.84 -20.29
N GLU A 65 4.28 4.89 -20.64
CA GLU A 65 3.89 5.94 -21.60
C GLU A 65 2.54 6.62 -21.28
N ILE A 66 2.25 6.81 -19.98
CA ILE A 66 0.93 7.28 -19.49
C ILE A 66 0.78 8.81 -19.60
N GLU A 67 1.85 9.58 -19.79
CA GLU A 67 1.92 11.05 -19.60
C GLU A 67 0.86 11.86 -20.38
N ASN A 68 0.34 11.34 -21.50
CA ASN A 68 -0.67 12.03 -22.33
C ASN A 68 -2.04 11.33 -22.37
N SER A 69 -2.27 10.35 -21.50
CA SER A 69 -3.50 9.54 -21.50
C SER A 69 -4.71 10.24 -20.85
N LYS A 70 -4.52 11.39 -20.19
CA LYS A 70 -5.59 12.08 -19.44
C LYS A 70 -6.85 12.30 -20.29
N LYS A 71 -6.69 12.78 -21.52
CA LYS A 71 -7.82 13.04 -22.42
C LYS A 71 -8.60 11.75 -22.74
N LEU A 72 -7.88 10.65 -22.97
CA LEU A 72 -8.49 9.34 -23.23
C LEU A 72 -9.24 8.82 -22.00
N VAL A 73 -8.68 9.02 -20.80
CA VAL A 73 -9.36 8.68 -19.55
C VAL A 73 -10.63 9.49 -19.39
N ASP A 74 -10.58 10.81 -19.62
CA ASP A 74 -11.75 11.70 -19.52
C ASP A 74 -12.86 11.32 -20.53
N GLU A 75 -12.49 10.85 -21.72
CA GLU A 75 -13.43 10.44 -22.76
C GLU A 75 -14.06 9.06 -22.51
N HIS A 76 -13.27 8.09 -22.02
CA HIS A 76 -13.70 6.69 -21.94
C HIS A 76 -14.07 6.20 -20.54
N VAL A 77 -13.70 6.91 -19.47
CA VAL A 77 -13.97 6.51 -18.09
C VAL A 77 -15.14 7.32 -17.52
N LYS A 78 -16.27 6.64 -17.31
CA LYS A 78 -17.42 7.23 -16.61
C LYS A 78 -17.18 7.26 -15.10
N ILE A 79 -16.94 8.45 -14.55
CA ILE A 79 -16.77 8.63 -13.10
C ILE A 79 -18.08 8.32 -12.36
N VAL A 80 -18.06 7.30 -11.48
CA VAL A 80 -19.18 7.00 -10.58
C VAL A 80 -18.93 7.68 -9.24
N LYS A 81 -19.74 8.69 -8.91
CA LYS A 81 -19.69 9.35 -7.60
C LYS A 81 -20.31 8.42 -6.56
N VAL A 82 -19.49 7.87 -5.66
CA VAL A 82 -19.97 7.07 -4.53
C VAL A 82 -20.16 7.99 -3.31
N PRO A 83 -21.38 8.11 -2.76
CA PRO A 83 -21.59 8.92 -1.57
C PRO A 83 -20.89 8.28 -0.37
N HIS A 84 -20.07 9.06 0.35
CA HIS A 84 -19.49 8.63 1.61
C HIS A 84 -20.59 8.62 2.69
N LYS A 85 -21.25 7.47 2.89
CA LYS A 85 -22.12 7.28 4.06
C LYS A 85 -21.23 7.22 5.29
N LEU A 86 -21.28 8.26 6.13
CA LEU A 86 -20.78 8.16 7.50
C LEU A 86 -21.56 7.03 8.17
N ILE A 87 -20.87 5.96 8.55
CA ILE A 87 -21.45 4.95 9.44
C ILE A 87 -21.57 5.63 10.82
N PRO A 88 -22.77 5.65 11.44
CA PRO A 88 -22.98 6.28 12.74
C PRO A 88 -22.12 5.67 13.84
#